data_AF-A0A8J7VZX1-F1
#
_entry.id   AF-A0A8J7VZX1-F1
#
_cell.length_a   1.000
_cell.length_b   1.000
_cell.length_c   1.000
_cell.angle_alpha   90.00
_cell.angle_beta   90.00
_cell.angle_gamma   90.00
#
_symmetry.space_group_name_H-M   'P 1'
#
loop_
_entity.id
_entity.type
_entity.pdbx_description
1 polymer ?
#
loop_
_entity_poly.entity_id
_entity_poly.type
_entity_poly.pdbx_seq_one_letter_code
_entity_poly.pdbx_strand_id
1 'polypeptide(L)'
;MSKRRVVINDRDLDILRICFRFRCAFIYSLAVLGGYSSDNYAEKRIAKLTRYGYLKKEKIYTRYPNLITVTTKGMALIDSKIKTYDMRTANAFHEAYISVAAAYFKLKYGLNMDDLITERDQFALIGSRGRFRQDKKPDLVIPIWNTCVEVELTPKSRERLSQKIYNNRIYGKQIWVVRDANKALQKQINESRNKYSESKYWDSDVEILTIEEIERTVREFENKQ
;
A
#
# COMPACT_ATOMS: atom_id res chain seq x y z
N MET A 1 -9.99 13.27 -38.04
CA MET A 1 -8.71 13.25 -37.30
C MET A 1 -8.31 11.80 -37.02
N SER A 2 -7.21 11.33 -37.60
CA SER A 2 -6.66 9.99 -37.30
C SER A 2 -6.31 9.90 -35.82
N LYS A 3 -6.96 8.98 -35.07
CA LYS A 3 -6.57 8.66 -33.69
C LYS A 3 -5.16 8.06 -33.76
N ARG A 4 -4.12 8.86 -33.55
CA ARG A 4 -2.75 8.35 -33.32
C ARG A 4 -2.86 7.26 -32.25
N ARG A 5 -2.51 6.02 -32.62
CA ARG A 5 -2.43 4.91 -31.67
C ARG A 5 -1.40 5.29 -30.60
N VAL A 6 -1.82 5.27 -29.34
CA VAL A 6 -0.91 5.47 -28.22
C VAL A 6 -0.01 4.25 -28.10
N VAL A 7 1.30 4.45 -28.15
CA VAL A 7 2.27 3.39 -27.87
C VAL A 7 2.40 3.26 -26.36
N ILE A 8 2.17 2.05 -25.82
CA ILE A 8 2.38 1.69 -24.41
C ILE A 8 3.69 0.91 -24.33
N ASN A 9 4.54 1.21 -23.34
CA ASN A 9 5.79 0.48 -23.11
C ASN A 9 5.84 -0.10 -21.69
N ASP A 10 6.91 -0.81 -21.36
CA ASP A 10 7.04 -1.54 -20.09
C ASP A 10 6.89 -0.65 -18.86
N ARG A 11 7.47 0.56 -18.88
CA ARG A 11 7.32 1.52 -17.77
C ARG A 11 5.88 1.99 -17.58
N ASP A 12 5.11 2.09 -18.66
CA ASP A 12 3.68 2.38 -18.55
C ASP A 12 2.93 1.18 -17.93
N LEU A 13 3.30 -0.05 -18.30
CA LEU A 13 2.76 -1.28 -17.72
C LEU A 13 3.13 -1.42 -16.24
N ASP A 14 4.33 -1.01 -15.84
CA ASP A 14 4.78 -1.05 -14.44
C ASP A 14 3.92 -0.13 -13.56
N ILE A 15 3.61 1.09 -14.01
CA ILE A 15 2.68 1.98 -13.30
C ILE A 15 1.31 1.31 -13.14
N LEU A 16 0.79 0.70 -14.21
CA LEU A 16 -0.49 0.01 -14.16
C LEU A 16 -0.45 -1.16 -13.17
N ARG A 17 0.61 -1.96 -13.17
CA ARG A 17 0.82 -3.09 -12.24
C ARG A 17 0.91 -2.63 -10.80
N ILE A 18 1.68 -1.58 -10.51
CA ILE A 18 1.81 -1.02 -9.15
C ILE A 18 0.45 -0.50 -8.67
N CYS A 19 -0.21 0.36 -9.44
CA CYS A 19 -1.54 0.88 -9.08
C CYS A 19 -2.56 -0.25 -8.88
N PHE A 20 -2.52 -1.28 -9.73
CA PHE A 20 -3.42 -2.42 -9.63
C PHE A 20 -3.18 -3.22 -8.34
N ARG A 21 -1.91 -3.42 -7.99
CA ARG A 21 -1.47 -4.20 -6.83
C ARG A 21 -1.84 -3.56 -5.50
N PHE A 22 -1.77 -2.23 -5.42
CA PHE A 22 -2.22 -1.44 -4.25
C PHE A 22 -3.66 -0.94 -4.35
N ARG A 23 -4.41 -1.28 -5.42
CA ARG A 23 -5.75 -0.77 -5.76
C ARG A 23 -5.79 0.73 -6.13
N CYS A 24 -5.13 1.57 -5.34
CA CYS A 24 -4.86 2.97 -5.61
C CYS A 24 -3.50 3.39 -5.04
N ALA A 25 -3.00 4.54 -5.49
CA ALA A 25 -1.78 5.12 -4.95
C ALA A 25 -1.76 6.65 -5.12
N PHE A 26 -0.95 7.33 -4.32
CA PHE A 26 -0.59 8.71 -4.60
C PHE A 26 0.48 8.77 -5.70
N ILE A 27 0.52 9.88 -6.44
CA ILE A 27 1.50 10.07 -7.53
C ILE A 27 2.94 9.91 -7.03
N TYR A 28 3.25 10.48 -5.87
CA TYR A 28 4.58 10.48 -5.28
C TYR A 28 5.05 9.06 -4.87
N SER A 29 4.15 8.23 -4.34
CA SER A 29 4.49 6.84 -4.03
C SER A 29 4.69 6.03 -5.32
N LEU A 30 3.91 6.28 -6.37
CA LEU A 30 4.10 5.64 -7.67
C LEU A 30 5.44 5.98 -8.33
N ALA A 31 5.91 7.22 -8.20
CA ALA A 31 7.20 7.64 -8.73
C ALA A 31 8.35 6.81 -8.11
N VAL A 32 8.34 6.71 -6.79
CA VAL A 32 9.31 5.91 -6.01
C VAL A 32 9.20 4.42 -6.34
N LEU A 33 8.00 3.86 -6.28
CA LEU A 33 7.78 2.42 -6.50
C LEU A 33 8.18 2.01 -7.92
N GLY A 34 7.88 2.83 -8.92
CA GLY A 34 8.27 2.65 -10.31
C GLY A 34 9.77 2.81 -10.59
N GLY A 35 10.56 3.23 -9.58
CA GLY A 35 12.00 3.44 -9.72
C GLY A 35 12.32 4.55 -10.71
N TYR A 36 11.50 5.60 -10.74
CA TYR A 36 11.72 6.72 -11.62
C TYR A 36 12.80 7.66 -11.06
N SER A 37 13.62 8.19 -11.95
CA SER A 37 14.71 9.12 -11.62
C SER A 37 14.24 10.57 -11.47
N SER A 38 12.96 10.85 -11.74
CA SER A 38 12.29 12.13 -11.49
C SER A 38 10.77 11.94 -11.43
N ASP A 39 10.12 12.66 -10.52
CA ASP A 39 8.65 12.73 -10.47
C ASP A 39 8.08 13.26 -11.77
N ASN A 40 8.73 14.24 -12.38
CA ASN A 40 8.37 14.80 -13.68
C ASN A 40 8.21 13.70 -14.76
N TYR A 41 9.03 12.67 -14.72
CA TYR A 41 8.93 11.55 -15.66
C TYR A 41 7.75 10.63 -15.33
N ALA A 42 7.55 10.31 -14.05
CA ALA A 42 6.40 9.54 -13.59
C ALA A 42 5.08 10.27 -13.89
N GLU A 43 5.01 11.58 -13.63
CA GLU A 43 3.86 12.44 -13.91
C GLU A 43 3.52 12.49 -15.40
N LYS A 44 4.50 12.63 -16.29
CA LYS A 44 4.28 12.60 -17.74
C LYS A 44 3.64 11.28 -18.18
N ARG A 45 4.06 10.17 -17.59
CA ARG A 45 3.50 8.84 -17.88
C ARG A 45 2.10 8.68 -17.30
N ILE A 46 1.88 9.08 -16.05
CA ILE A 46 0.56 9.07 -15.42
C ILE A 46 -0.41 9.96 -16.20
N ALA A 47 0.00 11.15 -16.64
CA ALA A 47 -0.79 12.06 -17.45
C ALA A 47 -1.14 11.45 -18.82
N LYS A 48 -0.16 10.80 -19.48
CA LYS A 48 -0.40 10.04 -20.72
C LYS A 48 -1.44 8.94 -20.49
N LEU A 49 -1.24 8.08 -19.48
CA LEU A 49 -2.14 6.97 -19.19
C LEU A 49 -3.55 7.43 -18.80
N THR A 50 -3.64 8.54 -18.06
CA THR A 50 -4.93 9.18 -17.70
C THR A 50 -5.64 9.73 -18.94
N ARG A 51 -4.93 10.49 -19.80
CA ARG A 51 -5.48 11.06 -21.04
C ARG A 51 -6.04 10.00 -21.97
N TYR A 52 -5.41 8.83 -22.04
CA TYR A 52 -5.89 7.71 -22.87
C TYR A 52 -6.82 6.74 -22.12
N GLY A 53 -7.20 7.05 -20.87
CA GLY A 53 -8.22 6.33 -20.10
C GLY A 53 -7.77 5.00 -19.50
N TYR A 54 -6.46 4.75 -19.37
CA TYR A 54 -5.92 3.56 -18.70
C TYR A 54 -5.82 3.75 -17.17
N LEU A 55 -5.61 4.99 -16.73
CA LEU A 55 -5.68 5.41 -15.33
C LEU A 55 -6.83 6.41 -15.15
N LYS A 56 -7.31 6.50 -13.92
CA LYS A 56 -8.22 7.56 -13.47
C LYS A 56 -7.53 8.34 -12.36
N LYS A 57 -7.63 9.66 -12.43
CA LYS A 57 -7.13 10.60 -11.42
C LYS A 57 -8.33 11.14 -10.65
N GLU A 58 -8.38 10.89 -9.35
CA GLU A 58 -9.51 11.27 -8.50
C GLU A 58 -9.06 12.21 -7.38
N LYS A 59 -9.72 13.36 -7.30
CA LYS A 59 -9.58 14.29 -6.18
C LYS A 59 -10.68 13.98 -5.17
N ILE A 60 -10.33 13.23 -4.13
CA ILE A 60 -11.31 12.83 -3.12
C ILE A 60 -11.57 13.95 -2.10
N TYR A 61 -10.51 14.66 -1.68
CA TYR A 61 -10.58 15.79 -0.77
C TYR A 61 -9.62 16.88 -1.22
N THR A 62 -10.02 18.14 -1.09
CA THR A 62 -9.25 19.30 -1.57
C THR A 62 -7.82 19.35 -1.01
N ARG A 63 -7.66 19.02 0.27
CA ARG A 63 -6.38 19.04 1.00
C ARG A 63 -5.45 17.85 0.71
N TYR A 64 -5.94 16.79 0.07
CA TYR A 64 -5.15 15.59 -0.17
C TYR A 64 -4.64 15.52 -1.61
N PRO A 65 -3.50 14.88 -1.86
CA PRO A 65 -3.01 14.63 -3.22
C PRO A 65 -4.01 13.82 -4.04
N ASN A 66 -3.87 13.89 -5.36
CA ASN A 66 -4.72 13.11 -6.25
C ASN A 66 -4.41 11.62 -6.09
N LEU A 67 -5.47 10.83 -6.06
CA LEU A 67 -5.38 9.37 -6.08
C LEU A 67 -5.42 8.87 -7.52
N ILE A 68 -4.57 7.89 -7.80
CA ILE A 68 -4.48 7.24 -9.10
C ILE A 68 -5.02 5.84 -8.96
N THR A 69 -5.97 5.47 -9.84
CA THR A 69 -6.60 4.15 -9.90
C THR A 69 -6.52 3.60 -11.32
N VAL A 70 -6.48 2.27 -11.45
CA VAL A 70 -6.47 1.60 -12.77
C VAL A 70 -7.92 1.43 -13.26
N THR A 71 -8.18 1.82 -14.51
CA THR A 71 -9.50 1.62 -15.13
C THR A 71 -9.65 0.20 -15.66
N THR A 72 -10.87 -0.22 -16.02
CA THR A 72 -11.09 -1.48 -16.76
C THR A 72 -10.22 -1.58 -18.01
N LYS A 73 -10.04 -0.47 -18.72
CA LYS A 73 -9.19 -0.39 -19.91
C LYS A 73 -7.71 -0.58 -19.58
N GLY A 74 -7.24 -0.02 -18.47
CA GLY A 74 -5.88 -0.24 -17.96
C GLY A 74 -5.64 -1.68 -17.53
N MET A 75 -6.60 -2.27 -16.82
CA MET A 75 -6.52 -3.66 -16.38
C MET A 75 -6.41 -4.62 -17.56
N ALA A 76 -7.16 -4.39 -18.64
CA ALA A 76 -7.06 -5.22 -19.85
C ALA A 76 -5.65 -5.30 -20.46
N LEU A 77 -4.74 -4.38 -20.12
CA LEU A 77 -3.33 -4.42 -20.57
C LEU A 77 -2.41 -5.25 -19.66
N ILE A 78 -2.79 -5.48 -18.40
CA ILE A 78 -1.94 -6.14 -17.40
C ILE A 78 -2.50 -7.50 -16.97
N ASP A 79 -3.82 -7.64 -16.94
CA ASP A 79 -4.51 -8.90 -16.68
C ASP A 79 -5.97 -8.81 -17.18
N SER A 80 -6.27 -9.54 -18.25
CA SER A 80 -7.59 -9.53 -18.90
C SER A 80 -8.69 -10.25 -18.10
N LYS A 81 -8.36 -10.94 -17.01
CA LYS A 81 -9.30 -11.77 -16.25
C LYS A 81 -9.85 -11.11 -14.99
N ILE A 82 -9.36 -9.91 -14.63
CA ILE A 82 -9.63 -9.31 -13.33
C ILE A 82 -10.70 -8.21 -13.41
N LYS A 83 -11.70 -8.30 -12.53
CA LYS A 83 -12.77 -7.30 -12.38
C LYS A 83 -12.26 -6.04 -11.66
N THR A 84 -12.82 -4.89 -12.03
CA THR A 84 -12.63 -3.62 -11.31
C THR A 84 -12.98 -3.75 -9.85
N TYR A 85 -12.15 -3.18 -8.98
CA TYR A 85 -12.46 -3.04 -7.56
C TYR A 85 -13.22 -1.73 -7.36
N ASP A 86 -14.47 -1.80 -6.87
CA ASP A 86 -15.23 -0.62 -6.51
C ASP A 86 -14.74 -0.08 -5.16
N MET A 87 -14.07 1.07 -5.19
CA MET A 87 -13.39 1.64 -4.03
C MET A 87 -14.30 2.63 -3.33
N ARG A 88 -14.72 2.31 -2.09
CA ARG A 88 -15.30 3.32 -1.19
C ARG A 88 -14.20 4.29 -0.72
N THR A 89 -14.57 5.56 -0.59
CA THR A 89 -13.68 6.68 -0.28
C THR A 89 -12.73 6.47 0.91
N ALA A 90 -13.25 5.95 2.04
CA ALA A 90 -12.43 5.69 3.23
C ALA A 90 -11.39 4.58 2.99
N ASN A 91 -11.75 3.55 2.23
CA ASN A 91 -10.82 2.48 1.86
C ASN A 91 -9.75 3.00 0.90
N ALA A 92 -10.08 3.94 0.00
CA ALA A 92 -9.10 4.49 -0.94
C ALA A 92 -7.92 5.20 -0.26
N PHE A 93 -8.15 5.88 0.88
CA PHE A 93 -7.01 6.47 1.62
C PHE A 93 -6.16 5.42 2.30
N HIS A 94 -6.78 4.44 2.96
CA HIS A 94 -6.08 3.32 3.58
C HIS A 94 -5.16 2.64 2.57
N GLU A 95 -5.70 2.21 1.43
CA GLU A 95 -4.97 1.55 0.35
C GLU A 95 -3.83 2.43 -0.20
N ALA A 96 -4.07 3.74 -0.36
CA ALA A 96 -3.04 4.65 -0.81
C ALA A 96 -1.87 4.74 0.19
N TYR A 97 -2.14 4.76 1.50
CA TYR A 97 -1.08 4.77 2.51
C TYR A 97 -0.34 3.44 2.62
N ILE A 98 -0.92 2.31 2.21
CA ILE A 98 -0.17 1.06 2.02
C ILE A 98 0.89 1.26 0.92
N SER A 99 0.55 1.93 -0.18
CA SER A 99 1.55 2.25 -1.23
C SER A 99 2.65 3.20 -0.74
N VAL A 100 2.33 4.13 0.17
CA VAL A 100 3.34 5.03 0.79
C VAL A 100 4.26 4.25 1.71
N ALA A 101 3.73 3.32 2.51
CA ALA A 101 4.54 2.45 3.35
C ALA A 101 5.50 1.60 2.50
N ALA A 102 5.01 1.00 1.42
CA ALA A 102 5.86 0.27 0.47
C ALA A 102 6.96 1.17 -0.13
N ALA A 103 6.63 2.40 -0.53
CA ALA A 103 7.59 3.37 -1.06
C ALA A 103 8.66 3.76 -0.02
N TYR A 104 8.25 3.93 1.24
CA TYR A 104 9.18 4.16 2.35
C TYR A 104 10.17 3.01 2.51
N PHE A 105 9.70 1.76 2.51
CA PHE A 105 10.60 0.61 2.63
C PHE A 105 11.56 0.48 1.45
N LYS A 106 11.09 0.81 0.23
CA LYS A 106 11.95 0.88 -0.94
C LYS A 106 13.07 1.91 -0.78
N LEU A 107 12.74 3.13 -0.34
CA LEU A 107 13.74 4.19 -0.18
C LEU A 107 14.72 3.90 0.96
N LYS A 108 14.20 3.49 2.12
CA LYS A 108 15.00 3.34 3.33
C LYS A 108 15.84 2.06 3.35
N TYR A 109 15.36 1.00 2.70
CA TYR A 109 15.97 -0.33 2.79
C TYR A 109 16.22 -1.00 1.44
N GLY A 110 15.96 -0.32 0.32
CA GLY A 110 16.21 -0.85 -1.02
C GLY A 110 15.25 -1.95 -1.48
N LEU A 111 14.11 -2.13 -0.79
CA LEU A 111 13.13 -3.16 -1.16
C LEU A 111 12.50 -2.88 -2.53
N ASN A 112 12.42 -3.91 -3.36
CA ASN A 112 11.69 -3.88 -4.61
C ASN A 112 10.27 -4.39 -4.44
N MET A 113 9.45 -4.20 -5.47
CA MET A 113 8.07 -4.68 -5.47
C MET A 113 8.00 -6.19 -5.24
N ASP A 114 8.93 -6.96 -5.77
CA ASP A 114 8.93 -8.42 -5.67
C ASP A 114 9.28 -8.92 -4.25
N ASP A 115 9.87 -8.05 -3.40
CA ASP A 115 10.17 -8.35 -1.99
C ASP A 115 8.96 -8.13 -1.07
N LEU A 116 7.88 -7.57 -1.61
CA LEU A 116 6.67 -7.24 -0.88
C LEU A 116 5.56 -8.22 -1.28
N ILE A 117 4.55 -8.42 -0.42
CA ILE A 117 3.31 -9.12 -0.75
C ILE A 117 2.15 -8.31 -0.18
N THR A 118 1.28 -7.78 -1.02
CA THR A 118 0.08 -7.04 -0.58
C THR A 118 -1.04 -8.00 -0.18
N GLU A 119 -2.04 -7.50 0.53
CA GLU A 119 -3.26 -8.27 0.80
C GLU A 119 -3.89 -8.86 -0.48
N ARG A 120 -3.86 -8.10 -1.58
CA ARG A 120 -4.36 -8.57 -2.89
C ARG A 120 -3.55 -9.77 -3.40
N ASP A 121 -2.23 -9.73 -3.30
CA ASP A 121 -1.36 -10.84 -3.70
C ASP A 121 -1.65 -12.09 -2.85
N GLN A 122 -1.83 -11.91 -1.54
CA GLN A 122 -2.17 -13.01 -0.62
C GLN A 122 -3.48 -13.70 -1.02
N PHE A 123 -4.51 -12.94 -1.41
CA PHE A 123 -5.76 -13.51 -1.91
C PHE A 123 -5.61 -14.20 -3.26
N ALA A 124 -4.72 -13.73 -4.13
CA ALA A 124 -4.44 -14.37 -5.42
C ALA A 124 -3.72 -15.72 -5.22
N LEU A 125 -2.75 -15.80 -4.30
CA LEU A 125 -1.97 -17.01 -4.00
C LEU A 125 -2.81 -18.15 -3.41
N ILE A 126 -3.79 -17.83 -2.56
CA ILE A 126 -4.66 -18.84 -1.91
C ILE A 126 -5.68 -19.44 -2.91
N GLY A 127 -5.94 -18.76 -4.03
CA GLY A 127 -6.96 -19.16 -4.99
C GLY A 127 -8.39 -19.06 -4.45
N SER A 128 -9.38 -19.37 -5.29
CA SER A 128 -10.82 -19.31 -4.95
C SER A 128 -11.33 -20.49 -4.10
N ARG A 129 -10.44 -21.32 -3.55
CA ARG A 129 -10.80 -22.51 -2.76
C ARG A 129 -10.35 -22.37 -1.31
N GLY A 130 -11.32 -22.30 -0.39
CA GLY A 130 -11.11 -22.66 1.02
C GLY A 130 -11.43 -21.59 2.06
N ARG A 131 -11.73 -22.06 3.27
CA ARG A 131 -12.10 -21.29 4.48
C ARG A 131 -11.06 -20.20 4.88
N PHE A 132 -9.85 -20.23 4.31
CA PHE A 132 -8.75 -19.29 4.54
C PHE A 132 -8.98 -17.86 4.04
N ARG A 133 -10.05 -17.59 3.28
CA ARG A 133 -10.48 -16.21 2.96
C ARG A 133 -10.93 -15.42 4.19
N GLN A 134 -11.29 -16.10 5.29
CA GLN A 134 -11.79 -15.46 6.51
C GLN A 134 -10.67 -14.98 7.44
N ASP A 135 -9.44 -15.45 7.26
CA ASP A 135 -8.31 -15.00 8.08
C ASP A 135 -7.89 -13.61 7.60
N LYS A 136 -8.07 -12.61 8.46
CA LYS A 136 -7.59 -11.25 8.20
C LYS A 136 -6.11 -11.30 7.88
N LYS A 137 -5.77 -10.84 6.69
CA LYS A 137 -4.39 -10.75 6.21
C LYS A 137 -3.80 -9.39 6.60
N PRO A 138 -2.49 -9.31 6.86
CA PRO A 138 -1.83 -8.02 6.98
C PRO A 138 -1.94 -7.23 5.69
N ASP A 139 -1.92 -5.90 5.79
CA ASP A 139 -1.99 -5.01 4.64
C ASP A 139 -0.81 -5.23 3.67
N LEU A 140 0.39 -5.45 4.24
CA LEU A 140 1.62 -5.77 3.52
C LEU A 140 2.44 -6.80 4.31
N VAL A 141 3.12 -7.70 3.59
CA VAL A 141 4.08 -8.65 4.15
C VAL A 141 5.43 -8.47 3.46
N ILE A 142 6.50 -8.57 4.23
CA ILE A 142 7.89 -8.53 3.78
C ILE A 142 8.51 -9.88 4.15
N PRO A 143 8.42 -10.91 3.28
CA PRO A 143 8.76 -12.28 3.63
C PRO A 143 10.23 -12.44 4.03
N ILE A 144 11.13 -11.74 3.34
CA ILE A 144 12.58 -11.80 3.58
C ILE A 144 12.98 -11.33 4.99
N TRP A 145 12.12 -10.58 5.67
CA TRP A 145 12.33 -10.12 7.04
C TRP A 145 11.40 -10.80 8.05
N ASN A 146 10.61 -11.79 7.62
CA ASN A 146 9.52 -12.36 8.42
C ASN A 146 8.68 -11.26 9.11
N THR A 147 8.33 -10.21 8.37
CA THR A 147 7.70 -8.99 8.91
C THR A 147 6.36 -8.74 8.24
N CYS A 148 5.35 -8.31 9.01
CA CYS A 148 4.13 -7.76 8.46
C CYS A 148 3.96 -6.28 8.80
N VAL A 149 3.26 -5.56 7.93
CA VAL A 149 2.94 -4.14 8.10
C VAL A 149 1.43 -3.96 8.10
N GLU A 150 0.95 -3.18 9.03
CA GLU A 150 -0.45 -2.81 9.21
C GLU A 150 -0.58 -1.30 9.17
N VAL A 151 -1.43 -0.78 8.29
CA VAL A 151 -1.76 0.65 8.23
C VAL A 151 -3.04 0.87 9.03
N GLU A 152 -3.06 1.81 9.97
CA GLU A 152 -4.26 2.07 10.76
C GLU A 152 -4.53 3.57 10.87
N LEU A 153 -5.47 4.03 10.04
CA LEU A 153 -5.86 5.44 9.97
C LEU A 153 -6.99 5.80 10.94
N THR A 154 -7.77 4.82 11.37
CA THR A 154 -8.97 5.01 12.20
C THR A 154 -8.86 4.25 13.50
N PRO A 155 -9.40 4.78 14.61
CA PRO A 155 -9.47 4.03 15.85
C PRO A 155 -10.24 2.72 15.67
N LYS A 156 -9.69 1.61 16.17
CA LYS A 156 -10.39 0.34 16.34
C LYS A 156 -10.76 0.15 17.82
N SER A 157 -11.74 -0.71 18.09
CA SER A 157 -11.96 -1.13 19.48
C SER A 157 -10.71 -1.83 20.01
N ARG A 158 -10.48 -1.73 21.32
CA ARG A 158 -9.33 -2.37 21.96
C ARG A 158 -9.30 -3.87 21.71
N GLU A 159 -10.44 -4.56 21.75
CA GLU A 159 -10.48 -6.00 21.49
C GLU A 159 -10.08 -6.32 20.04
N ARG A 160 -10.60 -5.56 19.07
CA ARG A 160 -10.29 -5.79 17.64
C ARG A 160 -8.82 -5.56 17.34
N LEU A 161 -8.23 -4.52 17.92
CA LEU A 161 -6.80 -4.22 17.76
C LEU A 161 -5.93 -5.29 18.40
N SER A 162 -6.21 -5.63 19.66
CA SER A 162 -5.48 -6.65 20.42
C SER A 162 -5.52 -8.00 19.70
N GLN A 163 -6.68 -8.39 19.15
CA GLN A 163 -6.81 -9.61 18.34
C GLN A 163 -6.00 -9.56 17.04
N LYS A 164 -5.94 -8.42 16.34
CA LYS A 164 -5.09 -8.30 15.13
C LYS A 164 -3.60 -8.47 15.48
N ILE A 165 -3.14 -7.79 16.52
CA ILE A 165 -1.76 -7.89 17.02
C ILE A 165 -1.43 -9.35 17.37
N TYR A 166 -2.33 -10.03 18.08
CA TYR A 166 -2.17 -11.44 18.41
C TYR A 166 -2.17 -12.36 17.16
N ASN A 167 -3.03 -12.11 16.18
CA ASN A 167 -3.07 -12.92 14.97
C ASN A 167 -1.79 -12.79 14.15
N ASN A 168 -1.19 -11.60 14.15
CA ASN A 168 0.06 -11.32 13.46
C ASN A 168 1.31 -11.83 14.22
N ARG A 169 1.15 -12.50 15.38
CA ARG A 169 2.26 -13.10 16.15
C ARG A 169 3.09 -14.14 15.38
N ILE A 170 2.58 -14.63 14.26
CA ILE A 170 3.27 -15.60 13.39
C ILE A 170 4.46 -14.97 12.65
N TYR A 171 4.48 -13.64 12.56
CA TYR A 171 5.60 -12.88 12.02
C TYR A 171 6.56 -12.52 13.16
N GLY A 172 7.87 -12.55 12.88
CA GLY A 172 8.88 -12.16 13.86
C GLY A 172 8.82 -10.66 14.20
N LYS A 173 8.26 -9.85 13.30
CA LYS A 173 8.06 -8.42 13.54
C LYS A 173 6.76 -7.91 12.92
N GLN A 174 6.13 -6.97 13.61
CA GLN A 174 4.97 -6.22 13.14
C GLN A 174 5.29 -4.73 13.13
N ILE A 175 5.05 -4.07 12.01
CA ILE A 175 5.18 -2.63 11.88
C ILE A 175 3.79 -2.03 11.74
N TRP A 176 3.41 -1.18 12.69
CA TRP A 176 2.13 -0.50 12.70
C TRP A 176 2.31 0.96 12.26
N VAL A 177 1.80 1.29 11.08
CA VAL A 177 1.81 2.63 10.53
C VAL A 177 0.54 3.36 10.95
N VAL A 178 0.66 4.36 11.81
CA VAL A 178 -0.48 5.10 12.38
C VAL A 178 -0.29 6.60 12.24
N ARG A 179 -1.36 7.38 12.42
CA ARG A 179 -1.21 8.86 12.48
C ARG A 179 -0.50 9.27 13.76
N ASP A 180 0.43 10.21 13.65
CA ASP A 180 1.16 10.75 14.81
C ASP A 180 0.23 11.38 15.85
N ALA A 181 -0.80 12.08 15.39
CA ALA A 181 -1.82 12.68 16.25
C ALA A 181 -2.66 11.65 17.03
N ASN A 182 -2.70 10.39 16.60
CA ASN A 182 -3.52 9.35 17.24
C ASN A 182 -2.78 8.65 18.39
N LYS A 183 -2.45 9.43 19.43
CA LYS A 183 -1.73 8.94 20.62
C LYS A 183 -2.49 7.84 21.37
N ALA A 184 -3.82 7.86 21.33
CA ALA A 184 -4.65 6.82 21.92
C ALA A 184 -4.43 5.46 21.25
N LEU A 185 -4.39 5.41 19.91
CA LEU A 185 -4.10 4.19 19.17
C LEU A 185 -2.66 3.69 19.44
N GLN A 186 -1.68 4.59 19.42
CA GLN A 186 -0.29 4.25 19.74
C GLN A 186 -0.17 3.62 21.13
N LYS A 187 -0.83 4.21 22.13
CA LYS A 187 -0.90 3.67 23.49
C LYS A 187 -1.53 2.28 23.51
N GLN A 188 -2.65 2.08 22.81
CA GLN A 188 -3.32 0.77 22.76
C GLN A 188 -2.46 -0.32 22.09
N ILE A 189 -1.69 0.02 21.05
CA ILE A 189 -0.74 -0.90 20.42
C ILE A 189 0.33 -1.31 21.42
N ASN A 190 0.93 -0.35 22.13
CA ASN A 190 1.96 -0.61 23.14
C ASN A 190 1.41 -1.42 24.33
N GLU A 191 0.21 -1.11 24.82
CA GLU A 191 -0.46 -1.91 25.86
C GLU A 191 -0.68 -3.35 25.41
N SER A 192 -1.12 -3.55 24.16
CA SER A 192 -1.32 -4.89 23.60
C SER A 192 0.00 -5.64 23.43
N ARG A 193 1.06 -4.97 22.97
CA ARG A 193 2.42 -5.52 22.92
C ARG A 193 2.86 -6.01 24.30
N ASN A 194 2.75 -5.17 25.32
CA ASN A 194 3.19 -5.50 26.68
C ASN A 194 2.41 -6.70 27.23
N LYS A 195 1.08 -6.69 27.07
CA LYS A 195 0.20 -7.79 27.47
C LYS A 195 0.64 -9.14 26.89
N TYR A 196 1.08 -9.17 25.63
CA TYR A 196 1.48 -10.42 24.99
C TYR A 196 2.95 -10.76 25.19
N SER A 197 3.83 -9.78 25.43
CA SER A 197 5.26 -10.01 25.65
C SER A 197 5.58 -10.87 26.87
N GLU A 198 4.66 -10.94 27.84
CA GLU A 198 4.77 -11.82 29.02
C GLU A 198 4.37 -13.28 28.71
N SER A 199 3.80 -13.56 27.54
CA SER A 199 3.38 -14.89 27.12
C SER A 199 4.53 -15.67 26.49
N LYS A 200 4.76 -16.91 26.95
CA LYS A 200 5.71 -17.84 26.30
C LYS A 200 5.40 -18.19 24.84
N TYR A 201 4.23 -17.80 24.33
CA TYR A 201 3.78 -18.03 22.96
C TYR A 201 3.91 -16.78 22.07
N TRP A 202 4.64 -15.77 22.54
CA TRP A 202 4.86 -14.51 21.84
C TRP A 202 6.35 -14.31 21.55
N ASP A 203 6.69 -14.18 20.28
CA ASP A 203 8.06 -13.92 19.81
C ASP A 203 8.08 -12.84 18.71
N SER A 204 7.06 -11.97 18.70
CA SER A 204 6.90 -10.94 17.69
C SER A 204 7.29 -9.58 18.26
N ASP A 205 8.26 -8.91 17.64
CA ASP A 205 8.50 -7.49 17.93
C ASP A 205 7.38 -6.62 17.34
N VAL A 206 7.10 -5.49 17.97
CA VAL A 206 6.07 -4.53 17.53
C VAL A 206 6.68 -3.14 17.49
N GLU A 207 6.78 -2.60 16.28
CA GLU A 207 7.25 -1.25 16.00
C GLU A 207 6.08 -0.38 15.56
N ILE A 208 6.12 0.91 15.91
CA ILE A 208 5.19 1.92 15.42
C ILE A 208 5.96 2.89 14.55
N LEU A 209 5.49 3.07 13.30
CA LEU A 209 5.88 4.17 12.43
C LEU A 209 4.71 5.15 12.30
N THR A 210 5.03 6.41 12.00
CA THR A 210 3.99 7.41 11.75
C THR A 210 3.76 7.63 10.27
N ILE A 211 2.52 7.91 9.88
CA ILE A 211 2.15 8.33 8.53
C ILE A 211 2.98 9.54 8.12
N GLU A 212 3.14 10.49 9.03
CA GLU A 212 3.89 11.73 8.83
C GLU A 212 5.39 11.46 8.57
N GLU A 213 6.00 10.49 9.26
CA GLU A 213 7.39 10.06 8.99
C GLU A 213 7.54 9.43 7.61
N ILE A 214 6.67 8.47 7.27
CA ILE A 214 6.77 7.77 5.99
C ILE A 214 6.47 8.72 4.82
N GLU A 215 5.48 9.60 4.96
CA GLU A 215 5.18 10.61 3.94
C GLU A 215 6.34 11.57 3.77
N ARG A 216 6.92 12.10 4.87
CA ARG A 216 8.07 12.99 4.79
C ARG A 216 9.22 12.33 4.05
N THR A 217 9.55 11.08 4.37
CA THR A 217 10.64 10.34 3.71
C THR A 217 10.39 10.18 2.21
N VAL A 218 9.17 9.78 1.82
CA VAL A 218 8.82 9.57 0.42
C VAL A 218 8.75 10.89 -0.34
N ARG A 219 8.34 11.98 0.31
CA ARG A 219 8.29 13.33 -0.28
C ARG A 219 9.63 14.04 -0.35
N GLU A 220 10.54 13.79 0.58
CA GLU A 220 11.89 14.36 0.53
C GLU A 220 12.71 13.81 -0.65
N PHE A 221 12.37 12.61 -1.13
CA PHE A 221 12.88 12.11 -2.40
C PHE A 221 12.43 12.99 -3.58
N GLU A 222 11.20 13.55 -3.55
CA GLU A 222 10.70 14.50 -4.57
C GLU A 222 11.59 15.76 -4.65
N ASN A 223 12.09 16.24 -3.51
CA ASN A 223 12.82 17.51 -3.41
C ASN A 223 14.34 17.40 -3.68
N LYS A 224 14.87 16.18 -3.83
CA LYS A 224 16.32 15.93 -4.02
C LYS A 224 16.69 15.60 -5.48
N GLN A 225 15.73 15.62 -6.41
CA GLN A 225 15.91 15.38 -7.84
C GLN A 225 15.66 16.65 -8.65
#